data_AF-B3Y132-F1
#
_entry.id   AF-B3Y132-F1
#
_cell.length_a   1.000
_cell.length_b   1.000
_cell.length_c   1.000
_cell.angle_alpha   90.00
_cell.angle_beta   90.00
_cell.angle_gamma   90.00
#
_symmetry.space_group_name_H-M   'P 1'
#
loop_
_entity.id
_entity.type
_entity.pdbx_description
1 polymer ?
#
loop_
_entity_poly.entity_id
_entity_poly.type
_entity_poly.pdbx_seq_one_letter_code
_entity_poly.pdbx_strand_id
1 'polypeptide(L)'
;MITDVWKYRGKSSNYRHHITFTNEDGSIRMFLWKDNGGDGVHINNGSDGGGDFIFKTDGGFALGSGAQVASSGDIYGSVWGNNWLSTWLHNHVVRDIRLGSIEYKNVWRDYGFGDASGYVLTAAINGNADDLVDTVARRPIQKLIGGIWYNVGSV
;
A
#
# COMPACT_ATOMS: atom_id res chain seq x y z
N MET A 1 -52.71 18.05 -9.16
CA MET A 1 -51.95 18.31 -10.40
C MET A 1 -50.86 17.28 -10.50
N ILE A 2 -50.98 16.36 -11.46
CA ILE A 2 -49.95 15.37 -11.78
C ILE A 2 -48.90 16.09 -12.61
N THR A 3 -47.67 16.14 -12.12
CA THR A 3 -46.50 16.41 -12.95
C THR A 3 -45.88 15.06 -13.27
N ASP A 4 -45.92 14.68 -14.54
CA ASP A 4 -45.35 13.45 -15.06
C ASP A 4 -43.89 13.30 -14.62
N VAL A 5 -43.65 12.38 -13.70
CA VAL A 5 -42.34 11.78 -13.54
C VAL A 5 -42.19 10.83 -14.72
N TRP A 6 -41.29 11.12 -15.65
CA TRP A 6 -40.86 10.16 -16.67
C TRP A 6 -40.24 8.94 -15.98
N LYS A 7 -41.08 8.03 -15.50
CA LYS A 7 -40.69 6.72 -15.04
C LYS A 7 -40.49 5.89 -16.29
N TYR A 8 -39.25 5.75 -16.74
CA TYR A 8 -38.91 4.70 -17.70
C TYR A 8 -39.07 3.34 -16.99
N ARG A 9 -40.32 2.87 -16.88
CA ARG A 9 -40.67 1.51 -16.46
C ARG A 9 -40.65 0.63 -17.70
N GLY A 10 -39.45 0.32 -18.18
CA GLY A 10 -39.24 -0.45 -19.40
C GLY A 10 -38.54 -1.78 -19.14
N LYS A 11 -39.34 -2.85 -19.13
CA LYS A 11 -39.03 -4.28 -19.36
C LYS A 11 -38.32 -5.09 -18.26
N SER A 12 -39.10 -6.04 -17.75
CA SER A 12 -38.77 -7.15 -16.85
C SER A 12 -37.83 -8.17 -17.52
N SER A 13 -36.55 -7.86 -17.67
CA SER A 13 -35.57 -8.87 -18.06
C SER A 13 -34.19 -8.54 -17.47
N ASN A 14 -33.39 -9.57 -17.12
CA ASN A 14 -32.03 -9.42 -16.59
C ASN A 14 -31.02 -8.91 -17.65
N TYR A 15 -31.49 -8.30 -18.73
CA TYR A 15 -30.64 -7.87 -19.83
C TYR A 15 -30.04 -6.50 -19.50
N ARG A 16 -28.79 -6.32 -19.92
CA ARG A 16 -28.06 -5.06 -19.78
C ARG A 16 -28.76 -3.96 -20.56
N HIS A 17 -29.02 -2.84 -19.89
CA HIS A 17 -29.49 -1.62 -20.55
C HIS A 17 -28.29 -0.70 -20.79
N HIS A 18 -28.18 -0.22 -22.03
CA HIS A 18 -27.08 0.63 -22.46
C HIS A 18 -27.63 1.99 -22.89
N ILE A 19 -26.90 3.04 -22.55
CA ILE A 19 -26.92 4.28 -23.33
C ILE A 19 -25.69 4.20 -24.23
N THR A 20 -25.92 4.30 -25.54
CA THR A 20 -24.88 4.13 -26.56
C THR A 20 -24.88 5.34 -27.48
N PHE A 21 -23.71 5.90 -27.72
CA PHE A 21 -23.49 6.88 -28.77
C PHE A 21 -22.64 6.25 -29.86
N THR A 22 -23.11 6.29 -31.10
CA THR A 22 -22.41 5.72 -32.27
C THR A 22 -21.87 6.83 -33.16
N ASN A 23 -20.76 6.52 -33.82
CA ASN A 23 -20.27 7.25 -34.98
C ASN A 23 -21.22 7.06 -36.18
N GLU A 24 -21.02 7.85 -37.24
CA GLU A 24 -21.79 7.75 -38.48
C GLU A 24 -21.60 6.39 -39.17
N ASP A 25 -20.42 5.80 -39.05
CA ASP A 25 -20.08 4.47 -39.57
C ASP A 25 -20.64 3.30 -38.74
N GLY A 26 -21.39 3.61 -37.67
CA GLY A 26 -21.98 2.62 -36.77
C GLY A 26 -21.04 2.08 -35.69
N SER A 27 -19.75 2.45 -35.68
CA SER A 27 -18.85 2.13 -34.57
C SER A 27 -19.28 2.86 -33.29
N ILE A 28 -18.96 2.30 -32.12
CA ILE A 28 -19.39 2.90 -30.86
C ILE A 28 -18.37 3.95 -30.40
N ARG A 29 -18.86 5.15 -30.07
CA ARG A 29 -18.09 6.24 -29.48
C ARG A 29 -18.12 6.24 -27.95
N MET A 30 -19.22 5.77 -27.36
CA MET A 30 -19.36 5.65 -25.90
C MET A 30 -20.42 4.61 -25.53
N PHE A 31 -20.17 3.87 -24.45
CA PHE A 31 -21.16 3.07 -23.74
C PHE A 31 -21.26 3.47 -22.28
N LEU A 32 -22.48 3.53 -21.74
CA LEU A 32 -22.79 3.57 -20.31
C LEU A 32 -23.77 2.45 -19.98
N TRP A 33 -23.43 1.59 -19.00
CA TRP A 33 -24.28 0.46 -18.64
C TRP A 33 -24.11 0.01 -17.18
N LYS A 34 -25.07 -0.78 -16.70
CA LYS A 34 -24.97 -1.54 -15.46
C LYS A 34 -25.73 -2.87 -15.57
N ASP A 35 -25.11 -3.94 -15.10
CA ASP A 35 -25.76 -5.25 -14.96
C ASP A 35 -26.43 -5.41 -13.60
N ASN A 36 -27.51 -6.20 -13.60
CA ASN A 36 -28.12 -6.72 -12.38
C ASN A 36 -27.14 -7.69 -11.70
N GLY A 37 -26.77 -7.40 -10.45
CA GLY A 37 -25.74 -8.17 -9.73
C GLY A 37 -24.30 -7.96 -10.22
N GLY A 38 -24.06 -7.03 -11.15
CA GLY A 38 -22.72 -6.69 -11.64
C GLY A 38 -21.89 -5.88 -10.64
N ASP A 39 -20.60 -5.76 -10.94
CA ASP A 39 -19.56 -5.13 -10.12
C ASP A 39 -19.62 -3.60 -10.04
N GLY A 40 -20.39 -2.93 -10.91
CA GLY A 40 -20.47 -1.46 -10.86
C GLY A 40 -21.34 -0.84 -11.95
N VAL A 41 -21.26 0.49 -12.08
CA VAL A 41 -21.69 1.25 -13.25
C VAL A 41 -20.47 1.45 -14.14
N HIS A 42 -20.60 1.09 -15.42
CA HIS A 42 -19.51 1.07 -16.40
C HIS A 42 -19.67 2.18 -17.42
N ILE A 43 -18.58 2.86 -17.74
CA ILE A 43 -18.47 3.83 -18.84
C ILE A 43 -17.19 3.59 -19.64
N ASN A 44 -17.24 3.69 -20.96
CA ASN A 44 -16.06 3.56 -21.83
C ASN A 44 -16.14 4.43 -23.09
N ASN A 45 -15.00 4.56 -23.78
CA ASN A 45 -14.85 5.34 -25.02
C ASN A 45 -15.11 4.50 -26.29
N GLY A 46 -15.82 3.37 -26.17
CA GLY A 46 -16.13 2.49 -27.29
C GLY A 46 -14.88 2.07 -28.08
N SER A 47 -14.91 2.33 -29.39
CA SER A 47 -13.85 1.98 -30.35
C SER A 47 -12.54 2.74 -30.15
N ASP A 48 -12.53 3.86 -29.41
CA ASP A 48 -11.31 4.61 -29.10
C ASP A 48 -10.46 3.92 -28.00
N GLY A 49 -10.97 2.85 -27.40
CA GLY A 49 -10.25 2.01 -26.44
C GLY A 49 -10.19 2.60 -25.03
N GLY A 50 -9.13 2.25 -24.29
CA GLY A 50 -8.93 2.69 -22.91
C GLY A 50 -9.62 1.83 -21.83
N GLY A 51 -10.47 0.87 -22.23
CA GLY A 51 -11.15 -0.06 -21.33
C GLY A 51 -12.35 0.55 -20.58
N ASP A 52 -12.92 -0.23 -19.66
CA ASP A 52 -14.07 0.18 -18.85
C ASP A 52 -13.64 0.94 -17.59
N PHE A 53 -14.16 2.15 -17.41
CA PHE A 53 -14.11 2.85 -16.14
C PHE A 53 -15.32 2.45 -15.30
N ILE A 54 -15.09 2.03 -14.07
CA ILE A 54 -16.12 1.37 -13.25
C ILE A 54 -16.27 2.07 -11.91
N PHE A 55 -17.46 2.61 -11.65
CA PHE A 55 -17.88 2.98 -10.29
C PHE A 55 -18.41 1.74 -9.60
N LYS A 56 -17.60 1.15 -8.73
CA LYS A 56 -17.83 -0.19 -8.18
C LYS A 56 -18.92 -0.19 -7.12
N THR A 57 -19.61 -1.32 -6.96
CA THR A 57 -20.66 -1.50 -5.95
C THR A 57 -20.13 -1.50 -4.52
N ASP A 58 -18.85 -1.79 -4.31
CA ASP A 58 -18.16 -1.71 -3.03
C ASP A 58 -17.74 -0.27 -2.65
N GLY A 59 -17.98 0.72 -3.52
CA GLY A 59 -17.58 2.12 -3.36
C GLY A 59 -16.22 2.47 -3.97
N GLY A 60 -15.53 1.51 -4.59
CA GLY A 60 -14.27 1.74 -5.29
C GLY A 60 -14.44 2.29 -6.71
N PHE A 61 -13.30 2.59 -7.34
CA PHE A 61 -13.22 3.05 -8.73
C PHE A 61 -12.15 2.28 -9.49
N ALA A 62 -12.48 1.74 -10.66
CA ALA A 62 -11.52 1.10 -11.55
C ALA A 62 -11.30 1.95 -12.80
N LEU A 63 -10.05 2.12 -13.20
CA LEU A 63 -9.65 2.68 -14.48
C LEU A 63 -9.66 1.59 -15.55
N GLY A 64 -9.98 1.93 -16.79
CA GLY A 64 -10.01 0.95 -17.87
C GLY A 64 -8.66 0.32 -18.23
N SER A 65 -7.54 0.89 -17.75
CA SER A 65 -6.20 0.31 -17.83
C SER A 65 -5.82 -0.60 -16.65
N GLY A 66 -6.75 -0.86 -15.71
CA GLY A 66 -6.63 -1.86 -14.65
C GLY A 66 -6.19 -1.35 -13.28
N ALA A 67 -5.71 -0.11 -13.15
CA ALA A 67 -5.47 0.53 -11.86
C ALA A 67 -6.79 0.84 -11.14
N GLN A 68 -6.80 0.78 -9.80
CA GLN A 68 -8.02 0.90 -9.01
C GLN A 68 -7.79 1.69 -7.72
N VAL A 69 -8.85 2.33 -7.23
CA VAL A 69 -8.95 2.86 -5.87
C VAL A 69 -10.02 2.05 -5.14
N ALA A 70 -9.65 1.38 -4.05
CA ALA A 70 -10.58 0.65 -3.20
C ALA A 70 -11.41 1.62 -2.34
N SER A 71 -12.55 1.15 -1.82
CA SER A 71 -13.35 1.93 -0.87
C SER A 71 -12.66 2.20 0.46
N SER A 72 -11.60 1.45 0.79
CA SER A 72 -10.69 1.74 1.92
C SER A 72 -9.72 2.90 1.65
N GLY A 73 -9.67 3.41 0.42
CA GLY A 73 -8.69 4.40 -0.04
C GLY A 73 -7.36 3.81 -0.49
N ASP A 74 -7.20 2.47 -0.44
CA ASP A 74 -6.01 1.81 -0.99
C ASP A 74 -5.99 1.86 -2.51
N ILE A 75 -4.79 1.83 -3.11
CA ILE A 75 -4.59 2.04 -4.54
C ILE A 75 -3.89 0.83 -5.15
N TYR A 76 -4.50 0.20 -6.13
CA TYR A 76 -3.92 -0.90 -6.89
C TYR A 76 -3.30 -0.39 -8.19
N GLY A 77 -2.12 -0.89 -8.56
CA GLY A 77 -1.53 -0.56 -9.85
C GLY A 77 -0.22 -1.29 -10.18
N SER A 78 0.16 -1.26 -11.46
CA SER A 78 1.37 -1.89 -11.97
C SER A 78 2.65 -1.25 -11.45
N VAL A 79 2.64 0.05 -11.14
CA VAL A 79 3.77 0.76 -10.50
C VAL A 79 4.10 0.19 -9.11
N TRP A 80 3.12 -0.43 -8.45
CA TRP A 80 3.28 -1.14 -7.18
C TRP A 80 3.58 -2.64 -7.36
N GLY A 81 3.99 -3.06 -8.56
CA GLY A 81 4.23 -4.46 -8.89
C GLY A 81 2.94 -5.28 -9.02
N ASN A 82 1.88 -4.69 -9.59
CA ASN A 82 0.54 -5.29 -9.68
C ASN A 82 -0.03 -5.66 -8.30
N ASN A 83 0.16 -4.78 -7.32
CA ASN A 83 -0.25 -4.97 -5.93
C ASN A 83 -0.92 -3.69 -5.39
N TRP A 84 -1.49 -3.80 -4.19
CA TRP A 84 -1.97 -2.67 -3.42
C TRP A 84 -0.80 -1.84 -2.88
N LEU A 85 -0.95 -0.51 -2.90
CA LEU A 85 0.04 0.43 -2.41
C LEU A 85 0.38 0.16 -0.94
N SER A 86 -0.61 -0.16 -0.11
CA SER A 86 -0.37 -0.51 1.29
C SER A 86 0.58 -1.70 1.46
N THR A 87 0.40 -2.76 0.67
CA THR A 87 1.28 -3.95 0.63
C THR A 87 2.66 -3.60 0.11
N TRP A 88 2.74 -2.76 -0.92
CA TRP A 88 4.01 -2.31 -1.47
C TRP A 88 4.81 -1.53 -0.42
N LEU A 89 4.19 -0.55 0.24
CA LEU A 89 4.81 0.23 1.33
C LEU A 89 5.26 -0.68 2.47
N HIS A 90 4.40 -1.60 2.91
CA HIS A 90 4.71 -2.54 3.99
C HIS A 90 6.05 -3.26 3.77
N ASN A 91 6.35 -3.64 2.52
CA ASN A 91 7.50 -4.46 2.14
C ASN A 91 8.73 -3.67 1.67
N HIS A 92 8.59 -2.40 1.30
CA HIS A 92 9.67 -1.64 0.64
C HIS A 92 10.16 -0.42 1.43
N VAL A 93 9.42 0.04 2.45
CA VAL A 93 9.84 1.18 3.27
C VAL A 93 10.21 0.78 4.70
N VAL A 94 11.13 1.53 5.30
CA VAL A 94 11.43 1.45 6.73
C VAL A 94 10.24 2.05 7.49
N ARG A 95 9.60 1.23 8.33
CA ARG A 95 8.42 1.63 9.11
C ARG A 95 8.73 1.97 10.57
N ASP A 96 9.87 1.49 11.07
CA ASP A 96 10.30 1.76 12.43
C ASP A 96 11.81 1.53 12.59
N ILE A 97 12.42 2.13 13.62
CA ILE A 97 13.82 1.98 14.01
C ILE A 97 13.89 1.76 15.52
N ARG A 98 14.70 0.79 15.95
CA ARG A 98 14.91 0.53 17.38
C ARG A 98 16.34 0.14 17.69
N LEU A 99 16.68 0.18 18.98
CA LEU A 99 17.82 -0.52 19.53
C LEU A 99 17.41 -1.94 19.92
N GLY A 100 18.12 -2.95 19.41
CA GLY A 100 17.92 -4.36 19.73
C GLY A 100 18.38 -4.72 21.15
N SER A 101 18.56 -6.02 21.43
CA SER A 101 18.98 -6.50 22.74
C SER A 101 20.32 -5.90 23.19
N ILE A 102 20.45 -5.66 24.49
CA ILE A 102 21.68 -5.14 25.09
C ILE A 102 22.70 -6.26 25.30
N GLU A 103 23.96 -5.96 24.99
CA GLU A 103 25.12 -6.79 25.27
C GLU A 103 26.03 -6.03 26.24
N TYR A 104 26.47 -6.68 27.32
CA TYR A 104 27.41 -6.12 28.29
C TYR A 104 28.79 -6.76 28.13
N LYS A 105 29.84 -5.99 28.44
CA LYS A 105 31.21 -6.50 28.53
C LYS A 105 31.98 -5.78 29.62
N ASN A 106 32.62 -6.55 30.50
CA ASN A 106 33.60 -6.02 31.46
C ASN A 106 34.84 -5.54 30.70
N VAL A 107 35.34 -4.36 31.03
CA VAL A 107 36.48 -3.70 30.39
C VAL A 107 37.56 -3.26 31.37
N TRP A 108 37.30 -3.32 32.69
CA TRP A 108 38.36 -3.09 33.66
C TRP A 108 39.43 -4.17 33.57
N ARG A 109 40.65 -3.75 33.19
CA ARG A 109 41.79 -4.65 32.93
C ARG A 109 41.49 -5.72 31.88
N ASP A 110 40.56 -5.46 30.97
CA ASP A 110 40.17 -6.34 29.86
C ASP A 110 39.88 -5.51 28.59
N TYR A 111 39.69 -6.17 27.45
CA TYR A 111 39.42 -5.52 26.17
C TYR A 111 37.94 -5.11 26.04
N GLY A 112 37.70 -3.96 25.42
CA GLY A 112 36.36 -3.51 25.03
C GLY A 112 35.70 -4.32 23.91
N PHE A 113 34.56 -3.84 23.44
CA PHE A 113 34.00 -4.28 22.16
C PHE A 113 34.88 -3.74 21.02
N GLY A 114 35.26 -4.60 20.09
CA GLY A 114 35.78 -4.16 18.79
C GLY A 114 34.65 -3.64 17.91
N ASP A 115 35.02 -2.98 16.81
CA ASP A 115 34.04 -2.53 15.81
C ASP A 115 33.22 -3.71 15.29
N ALA A 116 31.92 -3.49 15.17
CA ALA A 116 30.95 -4.47 14.71
C ALA A 116 29.85 -3.73 13.96
N SER A 117 29.66 -4.12 12.69
CA SER A 117 28.70 -3.48 11.79
C SER A 117 27.31 -3.38 12.43
N GLY A 118 26.74 -2.18 12.45
CA GLY A 118 25.41 -1.90 12.98
C GLY A 118 25.29 -1.82 14.50
N TYR A 119 26.38 -1.91 15.26
CA TYR A 119 26.35 -1.79 16.72
C TYR A 119 26.79 -0.40 17.20
N VAL A 120 26.18 0.05 18.30
CA VAL A 120 26.57 1.28 19.02
C VAL A 120 26.72 1.01 20.50
N LEU A 121 27.69 1.67 21.15
CA LEU A 121 27.78 1.70 22.61
C LEU A 121 26.59 2.48 23.17
N THR A 122 25.93 1.94 24.19
CA THR A 122 24.75 2.54 24.82
C THR A 122 24.91 2.77 26.32
N ALA A 123 25.99 2.27 26.93
CA ALA A 123 26.32 2.57 28.31
C ALA A 123 27.82 2.46 28.57
N ALA A 124 28.31 3.29 29.49
CA ALA A 124 29.58 3.12 30.19
C ALA A 124 29.25 3.15 31.69
N ILE A 125 29.67 2.13 32.41
CA ILE A 125 29.25 1.86 33.78
C ILE A 125 30.50 1.72 34.63
N ASN A 126 30.60 2.59 35.64
CA ASN A 126 31.48 2.40 36.77
C ASN A 126 30.62 1.92 37.95
N GLY A 127 30.78 0.65 38.32
CA GLY A 127 29.98 0.00 39.36
C GLY A 127 30.50 0.28 40.77
N ASN A 128 31.76 0.65 40.92
CA ASN A 128 32.40 0.92 42.21
C ASN A 128 32.57 2.43 42.50
N ALA A 129 32.21 3.29 41.54
CA ALA A 129 32.32 4.75 41.57
C ALA A 129 33.75 5.30 41.80
N ASP A 130 34.78 4.59 41.33
CA ASP A 130 36.16 5.08 41.25
C ASP A 130 36.42 5.96 39.98
N ASP A 131 37.68 6.07 39.56
CA ASP A 131 38.07 6.89 38.40
C ASP A 131 37.95 6.16 37.04
N LEU A 132 37.60 4.86 37.01
CA LEU A 132 37.70 4.00 35.82
C LEU A 132 36.35 3.36 35.43
N VAL A 133 36.18 3.05 34.14
CA VAL A 133 34.99 2.32 33.66
C VAL A 133 35.17 0.82 33.86
N ASP A 134 34.19 0.15 34.47
CA ASP A 134 34.20 -1.28 34.71
C ASP A 134 33.57 -2.07 33.55
N THR A 135 32.44 -1.58 33.06
CA THR A 135 31.58 -2.30 32.10
C THR A 135 31.08 -1.34 31.04
N VAL A 136 31.06 -1.79 29.79
CA VAL A 136 30.36 -1.10 28.70
C VAL A 136 29.21 -1.95 28.21
N ALA A 137 28.20 -1.30 27.64
CA ALA A 137 27.11 -1.98 26.97
C ALA A 137 26.96 -1.48 25.53
N ARG A 138 26.55 -2.38 24.62
CA ARG A 138 26.21 -2.04 23.23
C ARG A 138 24.87 -2.64 22.83
N ARG A 139 24.26 -2.08 21.79
CA ARG A 139 23.04 -2.58 21.16
C ARG A 139 23.16 -2.50 19.64
N PRO A 140 22.62 -3.45 18.87
CA PRO A 140 22.49 -3.29 17.43
C PRO A 140 21.37 -2.28 17.12
N ILE A 141 21.57 -1.42 16.12
CA ILE A 141 20.50 -0.63 15.53
C ILE A 141 19.73 -1.54 14.56
N GLN A 142 18.41 -1.55 14.66
CA GLN A 142 17.53 -2.36 13.83
C GLN A 142 16.50 -1.51 13.10
N LYS A 143 16.11 -1.95 11.89
CA LYS A 143 15.04 -1.34 11.06
C LYS A 143 13.94 -2.34 10.76
N LEU A 144 12.69 -1.89 10.74
CA LEU A 144 11.51 -2.70 10.43
C LEU A 144 11.10 -2.52 8.96
N ILE A 145 11.16 -3.61 8.18
CA ILE A 145 10.68 -3.67 6.78
C ILE A 145 9.94 -5.00 6.61
N GLY A 146 8.77 -5.02 5.98
CA GLY A 146 8.04 -6.28 5.74
C GLY A 146 7.55 -7.00 7.00
N GLY A 147 7.49 -6.31 8.15
CA GLY A 147 7.19 -6.94 9.44
C GLY A 147 8.39 -7.65 10.08
N ILE A 148 9.57 -7.56 9.46
CA ILE A 148 10.80 -8.19 9.91
C ILE A 148 11.79 -7.11 10.38
N TRP A 149 12.41 -7.35 11.53
CA TRP A 149 13.49 -6.52 12.05
C TRP A 149 14.83 -6.97 11.49
N TYR A 150 15.56 -6.05 10.84
CA TYR A 150 16.90 -6.27 10.29
C TYR A 150 17.92 -5.46 11.06
N ASN A 151 19.11 -6.03 11.34
CA ASN A 151 20.25 -5.24 11.78
C ASN A 151 20.71 -4.31 10.64
N VAL A 152 21.09 -3.07 10.98
CA VAL A 152 21.67 -2.15 10.00
C VAL A 152 23.14 -2.49 9.72
N GLY A 153 23.69 -1.96 8.63
CA GLY A 153 25.12 -2.06 8.32
C GLY A 153 25.85 -0.74 8.57
N SER A 154 27.14 -0.83 8.92
CA SER A 154 28.11 0.28 8.92
C SER A 154 28.88 0.32 7.59
N VAL A 155 29.28 1.51 7.14
CA VAL A 155 30.08 1.75 5.91
C VAL A 155 31.40 2.43 6.21
#